data_AF-A0A3M0KUB8-F1
#
_entry.id   AF-A0A3M0KUB8-F1
#
_cell.length_a   1.000
_cell.length_b   1.000
_cell.length_c   1.000
_cell.angle_alpha   90.00
_cell.angle_beta   90.00
_cell.angle_gamma   90.00
#
_symmetry.space_group_name_H-M   'P 1'
#
loop_
_entity.id
_entity.type
_entity.pdbx_description
1 polymer ?
#
loop_
_entity_poly.entity_id
_entity_poly.type
_entity_poly.pdbx_seq_one_letter_code
_entity_poly.pdbx_strand_id
1 'polypeptide(L)'
;MLSRAGIRARPGLGLLQGLNFLIPLLDRIRYVQSLKEIVINVPEQSAVTLDNVTLQIDGVLYLRVMDPYKASYGVEDPEYAVTQLAQTTMRSELGKLSLDRVFRERESLNASIVDAINQASDCWGIRCLRYEIKDIHVPPTCEGIHADAGEANAMLVKARAKAEAIQLLAAALAQQHGNAAASLSVAEQYVNAFSKLAKDSNTVLLPANTGDVTNMALGIYATLTKPQAVKTQDEIPSVHEDSHSPATEVLKAEQGSSS
;
A
#
# COMPACT_ATOMS: atom_id res chain seq x y z
N MET A 1 37.91 17.67 18.78
CA MET A 1 37.83 19.13 18.62
C MET A 1 36.62 19.47 17.74
N LEU A 2 35.57 20.03 18.34
CA LEU A 2 34.30 20.32 17.67
C LEU A 2 34.39 21.67 16.94
N SER A 3 34.23 21.65 15.62
CA SER A 3 34.12 22.87 14.79
C SER A 3 32.79 23.56 15.07
N ARG A 4 32.78 24.50 16.02
CA ARG A 4 31.64 25.36 16.36
C ARG A 4 32.01 26.78 15.94
N ALA A 5 31.24 27.38 15.05
CA ALA A 5 31.40 28.79 14.72
C ALA A 5 30.54 29.62 15.70
N GLY A 6 31.19 30.31 16.63
CA GLY A 6 30.53 31.21 17.57
C GLY A 6 30.42 32.60 16.96
N ILE A 7 29.20 33.08 16.72
CA ILE A 7 28.96 34.46 16.27
C ILE A 7 28.72 35.32 17.51
N ARG A 8 29.67 36.21 17.76
CA ARG A 8 29.65 37.11 18.92
C ARG A 8 29.25 38.50 18.43
N ALA A 9 28.11 39.00 18.90
CA ALA A 9 27.57 40.28 18.49
C ALA A 9 27.08 41.08 19.69
N ARG A 10 27.37 42.39 19.68
CA ARG A 10 26.80 43.35 20.63
C ARG A 10 25.33 43.58 20.31
N PRO A 11 24.45 43.63 21.32
CA PRO A 11 23.08 44.07 21.08
C PRO A 11 23.10 45.52 20.56
N GLY A 12 22.65 45.73 19.31
CA GLY A 12 22.49 47.06 18.70
C GLY A 12 23.51 47.47 17.62
N LEU A 13 24.56 46.69 17.36
CA LEU A 13 25.55 47.03 16.32
C LEU A 13 25.76 45.84 15.37
N GLY A 14 25.33 45.98 14.11
CA GLY A 14 25.68 45.02 13.07
C GLY A 14 27.20 44.88 12.95
N LEU A 15 27.68 43.68 12.64
CA LEU A 15 29.12 43.41 12.45
C LEU A 15 29.67 44.25 11.30
N LEU A 16 30.20 45.43 11.61
CA LEU A 16 30.99 46.21 10.67
C LEU A 16 32.32 45.48 10.44
N GLN A 17 32.72 45.32 9.18
CA GLN A 17 34.06 44.88 8.81
C GLN A 17 35.06 45.96 9.29
N GLY A 18 35.62 45.76 10.47
CA GLY A 18 36.52 46.68 11.17
C GLY A 18 37.00 46.08 12.49
N LEU A 19 37.92 46.78 13.17
CA LEU A 19 38.57 46.34 14.41
C LEU A 19 37.53 46.13 15.53
N ASN A 20 37.18 44.87 15.82
CA ASN A 20 36.19 44.53 16.84
C ASN A 20 36.83 44.41 18.23
N PHE A 21 36.70 45.46 19.05
CA PHE A 21 37.15 45.45 20.45
C PHE A 21 36.15 44.69 21.33
N LEU A 22 36.57 43.53 21.84
CA LEU A 22 35.76 42.65 22.70
C LEU A 22 35.84 43.11 24.16
N ILE A 23 34.69 43.38 24.80
CA ILE A 23 34.60 43.71 26.23
C ILE A 23 34.04 42.48 26.96
N PRO A 24 34.83 41.79 27.80
CA PRO A 24 34.47 40.51 28.44
C PRO A 24 33.22 40.49 29.33
N LEU A 25 32.62 41.64 29.64
CA LEU A 25 31.38 41.76 30.44
C LEU A 25 30.12 42.07 29.61
N LEU A 26 30.27 42.75 28.47
CA LEU A 26 29.15 43.21 27.62
C LEU A 26 28.91 42.28 26.43
N ASP A 27 29.95 41.62 25.93
CA ASP A 27 29.84 40.74 24.76
C ASP A 27 29.44 39.32 25.17
N ARG A 28 28.17 38.97 24.93
CA ARG A 28 27.67 37.59 25.04
C ARG A 28 27.71 36.91 23.68
N ILE A 29 28.12 35.64 23.65
CA ILE A 29 27.98 34.79 22.46
C ILE A 29 26.48 34.54 22.29
N ARG A 30 25.88 35.05 21.22
CA ARG A 30 24.45 34.94 20.99
C ARG A 30 24.09 33.70 20.16
N TYR A 31 24.92 33.35 19.17
CA TYR A 31 24.63 32.23 18.28
C TYR A 31 25.85 31.30 18.16
N VAL A 32 25.60 30.00 18.23
CA VAL A 32 26.61 28.96 18.00
C VAL A 32 26.04 28.00 16.98
N GLN A 33 26.58 28.07 15.75
CA GLN A 33 26.16 27.18 14.68
C GLN A 33 27.15 26.03 14.52
N SER A 34 26.62 24.82 14.37
CA SER A 34 27.41 23.65 14.00
C SER A 34 27.60 23.64 12.48
N LEU A 35 28.84 23.49 12.03
CA LEU A 35 29.16 23.37 10.59
C LEU A 35 29.15 21.91 10.09
N LYS A 36 28.80 20.98 10.99
CA LYS A 36 28.68 19.55 10.68
C LYS A 36 27.35 19.27 10.00
N GLU A 37 27.30 18.14 9.31
CA GLU A 37 26.04 17.58 8.85
C GLU A 37 25.16 17.25 10.07
N ILE A 38 23.92 17.70 10.00
CA ILE A 38 22.88 17.43 11.00
C ILE A 38 21.75 16.67 10.32
N VAL A 39 21.07 15.84 11.11
CA VAL A 39 19.97 15.00 10.65
C VAL A 39 18.71 15.46 11.35
N ILE A 40 17.68 15.78 10.58
CA ILE A 40 16.40 16.27 11.09
C ILE A 40 15.28 15.36 10.58
N ASN A 41 14.47 14.87 11.50
CA ASN A 41 13.30 14.08 11.15
C ASN A 41 12.16 15.01 10.73
N VAL A 42 11.58 14.72 9.57
CA VAL A 42 10.37 15.38 9.10
C VAL A 42 9.17 14.60 9.66
N PRO A 43 8.27 15.26 10.39
CA PRO A 43 7.11 14.59 10.97
C PRO A 43 6.20 14.08 9.86
N GLU A 44 5.47 13.01 10.18
CA GLU A 44 4.52 12.36 9.27
C GLU A 44 3.46 13.33 8.73
N GLN A 45 3.17 13.24 7.43
CA GLN A 45 2.21 14.08 6.73
C GLN A 45 1.25 13.24 5.90
N SER A 46 -0.04 13.64 5.91
CA SER A 46 -1.04 13.10 5.02
C SER A 46 -1.08 13.87 3.70
N ALA A 47 -1.09 13.15 2.59
CA ALA A 47 -1.11 13.71 1.24
C ALA A 47 -1.91 12.80 0.30
N VAL A 48 -2.53 13.40 -0.71
CA VAL A 48 -3.34 12.67 -1.71
C VAL A 48 -2.55 12.64 -3.02
N THR A 49 -2.40 11.43 -3.57
CA THR A 49 -1.74 11.20 -4.87
C THR A 49 -2.67 11.53 -6.04
N LEU A 50 -2.12 11.53 -7.25
CA LEU A 50 -2.89 11.73 -8.49
C LEU A 50 -4.05 10.72 -8.66
N ASP A 51 -3.87 9.49 -8.14
CA ASP A 51 -4.87 8.43 -8.23
C ASP A 51 -5.93 8.52 -7.12
N ASN A 52 -6.02 9.66 -6.43
CA ASN A 52 -6.95 9.88 -5.32
C ASN A 52 -6.76 8.89 -4.15
N VAL A 53 -5.53 8.40 -3.96
CA VAL A 53 -5.15 7.60 -2.80
C VAL A 53 -4.50 8.50 -1.76
N THR A 54 -5.06 8.52 -0.56
CA THR A 54 -4.48 9.20 0.60
C THR A 54 -3.35 8.34 1.17
N LEU A 55 -2.18 8.94 1.37
CA LEU A 55 -0.99 8.32 1.92
C LEU A 55 -0.49 9.13 3.10
N GLN A 56 0.09 8.45 4.07
CA GLN A 56 0.89 9.06 5.12
C GLN A 56 2.35 8.75 4.88
N ILE A 57 3.19 9.78 4.89
CA ILE A 57 4.62 9.62 4.62
C ILE A 57 5.42 10.47 5.60
N ASP A 58 6.52 9.91 6.08
CA ASP A 58 7.55 10.60 6.85
C ASP A 58 8.92 10.52 6.14
N GLY A 59 9.88 11.30 6.64
CA GLY A 59 11.20 11.35 6.01
C GLY A 59 12.26 12.00 6.87
N VAL A 60 13.47 12.03 6.35
CA VAL A 60 14.64 12.54 7.04
C VAL A 60 15.43 13.48 6.13
N LEU A 61 15.77 14.65 6.67
CA LEU A 61 16.59 15.66 6.03
C LEU A 61 18.01 15.59 6.56
N TYR A 62 18.97 15.69 5.64
CA TYR A 62 20.38 15.85 5.97
C TYR A 62 20.81 17.25 5.56
N LEU A 63 21.08 18.09 6.55
CA LEU A 63 21.35 19.51 6.35
C LEU A 63 22.79 19.84 6.75
N ARG A 64 23.33 20.89 6.15
CA ARG A 64 24.58 21.49 6.56
C ARG A 64 24.52 23.00 6.47
N VAL A 65 24.98 23.68 7.52
CA VAL A 65 25.16 25.13 7.52
C VAL A 65 26.38 25.47 6.68
N MET A 66 26.17 26.22 5.59
CA MET A 66 27.22 26.71 4.70
C MET A 66 27.69 28.11 5.11
N ASP A 67 26.74 28.97 5.48
CA ASP A 67 27.00 30.32 5.95
C ASP A 67 26.41 30.51 7.36
N PRO A 68 27.23 30.44 8.42
CA PRO A 68 26.73 30.57 9.79
C PRO A 68 26.19 31.97 10.09
N TYR A 69 26.62 33.01 9.34
CA TYR A 69 26.12 34.38 9.51
C TYR A 69 24.69 34.48 9.01
N LYS A 70 24.42 34.02 7.78
CA LYS A 70 23.04 33.93 7.25
C LYS A 70 22.16 33.01 8.09
N ALA A 71 22.67 31.88 8.57
CA ALA A 71 21.90 30.99 9.43
C ALA A 71 21.55 31.60 10.79
N SER A 72 22.35 32.54 11.31
CA SER A 72 22.09 33.15 12.63
C SER A 72 21.23 34.41 12.56
N TYR A 73 21.18 35.09 11.41
CA TYR A 73 20.45 36.36 11.25
C TYR A 73 19.36 36.34 10.17
N GLY A 74 19.37 35.35 9.27
CA GLY A 74 18.43 35.24 8.16
C GLY A 74 17.07 34.65 8.57
N VAL A 75 17.02 33.86 9.65
CA VAL A 75 15.80 33.26 10.18
C VAL A 75 16.00 32.91 11.66
N GLU A 76 14.92 32.94 12.45
CA GLU A 76 14.97 32.69 13.91
C GLU A 76 15.38 31.25 14.25
N ASP A 77 14.75 30.28 13.60
CA ASP A 77 15.10 28.86 13.67
C ASP A 77 15.22 28.28 12.25
N PRO A 78 16.45 28.16 11.73
CA PRO A 78 16.68 27.62 10.39
C PRO A 78 16.28 26.15 10.23
N GLU A 79 16.47 25.35 11.28
CA GLU A 79 16.18 23.92 11.26
C GLU A 79 14.68 23.70 11.16
N TYR A 80 13.91 24.45 11.95
CA TYR A 80 12.46 24.44 11.90
C TYR A 80 11.92 24.96 10.56
N ALA A 81 12.44 26.10 10.06
CA ALA A 81 12.00 26.68 8.80
C ALA A 81 12.18 25.73 7.61
N VAL A 82 13.36 25.07 7.51
CA VAL A 82 13.62 24.06 6.47
C VAL A 82 12.71 22.84 6.64
N THR A 83 12.43 22.42 7.87
CA THR A 83 11.52 21.29 8.13
C THR A 83 10.10 21.58 7.64
N GLN A 84 9.58 22.78 7.88
CA GLN A 84 8.26 23.20 7.40
C GLN A 84 8.20 23.32 5.87
N LEU A 85 9.27 23.84 5.27
CA LEU A 85 9.42 23.89 3.82
C LEU A 85 9.44 22.49 3.22
N ALA A 86 10.17 21.55 3.83
CA ALA A 86 10.25 20.18 3.39
C ALA A 86 8.89 19.47 3.44
N GLN A 87 8.11 19.64 4.52
CA GLN A 87 6.76 19.08 4.61
C GLN A 87 5.86 19.57 3.47
N THR A 88 5.92 20.88 3.18
CA THR A 88 5.09 21.49 2.15
C THR A 88 5.52 21.04 0.75
N THR A 89 6.83 20.98 0.51
CA THR A 89 7.43 20.54 -0.76
C THR A 89 7.11 19.08 -1.03
N MET A 90 7.32 18.22 -0.04
CA MET A 90 7.01 16.79 -0.11
C MET A 90 5.53 16.56 -0.43
N ARG A 91 4.61 17.23 0.28
CA ARG A 91 3.16 17.14 0.00
C ARG A 91 2.84 17.54 -1.45
N SER A 92 3.46 18.61 -1.94
CA SER A 92 3.23 19.09 -3.31
C SER A 92 3.81 18.18 -4.39
N GLU A 93 4.99 17.60 -4.17
CA GLU A 93 5.60 16.68 -5.14
C GLU A 93 4.86 15.34 -5.19
N LEU A 94 4.41 14.85 -4.03
CA LEU A 94 3.64 13.61 -3.96
C LEU A 94 2.31 13.72 -4.72
N GLY A 95 1.64 14.87 -4.64
CA GLY A 95 0.36 15.08 -5.34
C GLY A 95 0.46 15.06 -6.87
N LYS A 96 1.67 15.21 -7.44
CA LYS A 96 1.90 15.15 -8.89
C LYS A 96 2.12 13.72 -9.40
N LEU A 97 2.29 12.75 -8.49
CA LEU A 97 2.65 11.37 -8.81
C LEU A 97 1.49 10.41 -8.50
N SER A 98 1.42 9.33 -9.27
CA SER A 98 0.57 8.17 -9.01
C SER A 98 1.18 7.27 -7.93
N LEU A 99 0.36 6.45 -7.26
CA LEU A 99 0.79 5.57 -6.16
C LEU A 99 1.96 4.66 -6.57
N ASP A 100 1.85 3.96 -7.70
CA ASP A 100 2.91 3.07 -8.21
C ASP A 100 4.22 3.83 -8.47
N ARG A 101 4.10 5.06 -8.99
CA ARG A 101 5.25 5.88 -9.36
C ARG A 101 5.99 6.38 -8.14
N VAL A 102 5.28 6.70 -7.05
CA VAL A 102 5.90 7.06 -5.77
C VAL A 102 6.80 5.92 -5.26
N PHE A 103 6.34 4.67 -5.34
CA PHE A 103 7.15 3.51 -4.91
C PHE A 103 8.32 3.21 -5.85
N ARG A 104 8.11 3.35 -7.17
CA ARG A 104 9.11 3.01 -8.19
C ARG A 104 10.20 4.08 -8.37
N GLU A 105 9.84 5.36 -8.23
CA GLU A 105 10.70 6.51 -8.55
C GLU A 105 11.12 7.30 -7.31
N ARG A 106 11.25 6.63 -6.14
CA ARG A 106 11.65 7.29 -4.87
C ARG A 106 12.90 8.16 -4.99
N GLU A 107 13.90 7.73 -5.78
CA GLU A 107 15.15 8.47 -5.97
C GLU A 107 14.93 9.80 -6.72
N SER A 108 14.05 9.79 -7.72
CA SER A 108 13.67 10.97 -8.49
C SER A 108 12.89 11.97 -7.62
N LEU A 109 11.99 11.46 -6.77
CA LEU A 109 11.24 12.26 -5.81
C LEU A 109 12.17 12.92 -4.78
N ASN A 110 13.11 12.15 -4.21
CA ASN A 110 14.12 12.67 -3.28
C ASN A 110 14.94 13.80 -3.92
N ALA A 111 15.40 13.61 -5.16
CA ALA A 111 16.15 14.64 -5.89
C ALA A 111 15.35 15.92 -6.12
N SER A 112 14.08 15.78 -6.52
CA SER A 112 13.18 16.91 -6.76
C SER A 112 12.89 17.70 -5.48
N ILE A 113 12.66 17.00 -4.36
CA ILE A 113 12.47 17.63 -3.04
C ILE A 113 13.73 18.40 -2.61
N VAL A 114 14.91 17.80 -2.77
CA VAL A 114 16.19 18.44 -2.41
C VAL A 114 16.42 19.71 -3.23
N ASP A 115 16.14 19.69 -4.53
CA ASP A 115 16.29 20.85 -5.40
C ASP A 115 15.36 22.01 -4.98
N ALA A 116 14.07 21.71 -4.80
CA ALA A 116 13.07 22.68 -4.36
C ALA A 116 13.41 23.28 -2.98
N ILE A 117 13.91 22.48 -2.03
CA ILE A 117 14.33 22.97 -0.71
C ILE A 117 15.54 23.91 -0.86
N ASN A 118 16.55 23.53 -1.65
CA ASN A 118 17.78 24.32 -1.80
C ASN A 118 17.53 25.68 -2.48
N GLN A 119 16.60 25.74 -3.44
CA GLN A 119 16.21 27.01 -4.07
C GLN A 119 15.72 28.05 -3.05
N ALA A 120 14.99 27.62 -2.02
CA ALA A 120 14.50 28.51 -0.97
C ALA A 120 15.47 28.66 0.21
N SER A 121 16.24 27.62 0.57
CA SER A 121 17.10 27.64 1.76
C SER A 121 18.40 28.44 1.60
N ASP A 122 18.74 28.85 0.36
CA ASP A 122 19.92 29.69 0.07
C ASP A 122 19.92 31.03 0.83
N CYS A 123 18.74 31.61 1.10
CA CYS A 123 18.61 32.84 1.90
C CYS A 123 18.93 32.63 3.38
N TRP A 124 18.82 31.40 3.89
CA TRP A 124 19.07 31.03 5.29
C TRP A 124 20.49 30.49 5.52
N GLY A 125 21.32 30.36 4.48
CA GLY A 125 22.69 29.86 4.62
C GLY A 125 22.79 28.37 4.96
N ILE A 126 21.71 27.61 4.76
CA ILE A 126 21.64 26.16 4.94
C ILE A 126 21.47 25.48 3.60
N ARG A 127 22.18 24.37 3.43
CA ARG A 127 22.05 23.49 2.26
C ARG A 127 21.50 22.14 2.69
N CYS A 128 20.50 21.69 1.97
CA CYS A 128 20.04 20.31 2.01
C CYS A 128 20.96 19.44 1.16
N LEU A 129 21.61 18.46 1.78
CA LEU A 129 22.50 17.52 1.10
C LEU A 129 21.71 16.38 0.47
N ARG A 130 20.69 15.89 1.17
CA ARG A 130 19.81 14.80 0.72
C ARG A 130 18.54 14.76 1.55
N TYR A 131 17.50 14.21 0.94
CA TYR A 131 16.23 13.86 1.55
C TYR A 131 16.03 12.36 1.38
N GLU A 132 15.63 11.68 2.44
CA GLU A 132 15.31 10.25 2.41
C GLU A 132 13.88 10.05 2.90
N ILE A 133 13.04 9.46 2.05
CA ILE A 133 11.71 8.97 2.45
C ILE A 133 11.91 7.76 3.35
N LYS A 134 11.21 7.74 4.49
CA LYS A 134 11.37 6.67 5.48
C LYS A 134 10.30 5.59 5.28
N ASP A 135 9.06 5.83 5.67
CA ASP A 135 7.95 4.88 5.51
C ASP A 135 6.80 5.52 4.72
N ILE A 136 6.12 4.72 3.89
CA ILE A 136 4.90 5.11 3.17
C ILE A 136 3.77 4.22 3.68
N HIS A 137 2.82 4.82 4.40
CA HIS A 137 1.65 4.15 4.92
C HIS A 137 0.43 4.48 4.06
N VAL A 138 -0.16 3.43 3.48
CA VAL A 138 -1.47 3.50 2.83
C VAL A 138 -2.52 3.09 3.87
N PRO A 139 -3.58 3.85 4.12
CA PRO A 139 -4.66 3.39 4.97
C PRO A 139 -5.32 2.13 4.35
N PRO A 140 -5.72 1.14 5.19
CA PRO A 140 -6.12 -0.20 4.74
C PRO A 140 -7.39 -0.22 3.86
N THR A 141 -8.15 0.87 3.80
CA THR A 141 -9.32 1.00 2.93
C THR A 141 -8.98 0.85 1.44
N CYS A 142 -7.74 1.14 1.04
CA CYS A 142 -7.31 1.10 -0.36
C CYS A 142 -6.60 -0.22 -0.76
N GLU A 143 -6.10 -0.98 0.22
CA GLU A 143 -5.35 -2.22 -0.03
C GLU A 143 -6.27 -3.33 -0.56
N GLY A 144 -7.51 -3.40 -0.05
CA GLY A 144 -8.53 -4.34 -0.54
C GLY A 144 -8.94 -4.10 -1.98
N ILE A 145 -9.05 -2.84 -2.41
CA ILE A 145 -9.51 -2.49 -3.77
C ILE A 145 -8.52 -2.97 -4.83
N HIS A 146 -7.21 -2.85 -4.58
CA HIS A 146 -6.19 -3.33 -5.52
C HIS A 146 -6.03 -4.85 -5.49
N ALA A 147 -6.16 -5.48 -4.32
CA ALA A 147 -6.16 -6.94 -4.22
C ALA A 147 -7.33 -7.55 -4.99
N ASP A 148 -8.53 -7.01 -4.79
CA ASP A 148 -9.75 -7.47 -5.45
C ASP A 148 -9.71 -7.20 -6.97
N ALA A 149 -9.21 -6.03 -7.38
CA ALA A 149 -9.01 -5.73 -8.81
C ALA A 149 -7.94 -6.63 -9.45
N GLY A 150 -6.86 -6.95 -8.71
CA GLY A 150 -5.81 -7.86 -9.16
C GLY A 150 -6.33 -9.29 -9.33
N GLU A 151 -7.09 -9.79 -8.37
CA GLU A 151 -7.70 -11.12 -8.43
C GLU A 151 -8.78 -11.21 -9.52
N ALA A 152 -9.64 -10.20 -9.65
CA ALA A 152 -10.64 -10.14 -10.71
C ALA A 152 -9.98 -10.12 -12.11
N ASN A 153 -8.95 -9.29 -12.31
CA ASN A 153 -8.21 -9.25 -13.57
C ASN A 153 -7.47 -10.57 -13.85
N ALA A 154 -6.86 -11.18 -12.83
CA ALA A 154 -6.21 -12.47 -12.96
C ALA A 154 -7.21 -13.59 -13.31
N MET A 155 -8.42 -13.56 -12.73
CA MET A 155 -9.49 -14.48 -13.06
C MET A 155 -9.97 -14.29 -14.51
N LEU A 156 -10.16 -13.05 -14.97
CA LEU A 156 -10.57 -12.74 -16.34
C LEU A 156 -9.52 -13.20 -17.37
N VAL A 157 -8.23 -12.98 -17.10
CA VAL A 157 -7.14 -13.45 -17.97
C VAL A 157 -7.13 -14.98 -18.04
N LYS A 158 -7.27 -15.67 -16.91
CA LYS A 158 -7.37 -17.14 -16.87
C LYS A 158 -8.61 -17.65 -17.61
N ALA A 159 -9.76 -17.00 -17.44
CA ALA A 159 -11.00 -17.36 -18.11
C ALA A 159 -10.91 -17.17 -19.63
N ARG A 160 -10.32 -16.05 -20.06
CA ARG A 160 -10.08 -15.75 -21.48
C ARG A 160 -9.11 -16.74 -22.12
N ALA A 161 -7.99 -17.03 -21.45
CA ALA A 161 -7.03 -18.03 -21.91
C ALA A 161 -7.67 -19.43 -22.03
N LYS A 162 -8.53 -19.80 -21.08
CA LYS A 162 -9.30 -21.05 -21.16
C LYS A 162 -10.28 -21.04 -22.34
N ALA A 163 -11.02 -19.95 -22.54
CA ALA A 163 -11.97 -19.84 -23.65
C ALA A 163 -11.25 -19.93 -25.00
N GLU A 164 -10.11 -19.25 -25.15
CA GLU A 164 -9.28 -19.30 -26.34
C GLU A 164 -8.70 -20.70 -26.59
N ALA A 165 -8.22 -21.37 -25.54
CA ALA A 165 -7.75 -22.75 -25.63
C ALA A 165 -8.88 -23.71 -26.07
N ILE A 166 -10.10 -23.55 -25.56
CA ILE A 166 -11.27 -24.35 -25.96
C ILE A 166 -11.61 -24.10 -27.43
N GLN A 167 -11.57 -22.85 -27.90
CA GLN A 167 -11.85 -22.54 -29.31
C GLN A 167 -10.79 -23.11 -30.26
N LEU A 168 -9.51 -22.99 -29.90
CA LEU A 168 -8.41 -23.60 -30.67
C LEU A 168 -8.55 -25.12 -30.70
N LEU A 169 -8.91 -25.75 -29.57
CA LEU A 169 -9.15 -27.18 -29.51
C LEU A 169 -10.34 -27.56 -30.39
N ALA A 170 -11.48 -26.87 -30.30
CA ALA A 170 -12.65 -27.13 -31.14
C ALA A 170 -12.33 -27.03 -32.64
N ALA A 171 -11.53 -26.04 -33.04
CA ALA A 171 -11.08 -25.87 -34.42
C ALA A 171 -10.14 -27.00 -34.87
N ALA A 172 -9.23 -27.46 -34.00
CA ALA A 172 -8.35 -28.60 -34.26
C ALA A 172 -9.13 -29.92 -34.36
N LEU A 173 -10.17 -30.10 -33.53
CA LEU A 173 -11.03 -31.28 -33.52
C LEU A 173 -11.89 -31.40 -34.78
N ALA A 174 -12.27 -30.28 -35.39
CA ALA A 174 -13.04 -30.25 -36.63
C ALA A 174 -12.26 -30.74 -37.87
N GLN A 175 -10.93 -30.93 -37.79
CA GLN A 175 -10.12 -31.50 -38.86
C GLN A 175 -10.28 -33.04 -38.94
N GLN A 176 -10.04 -33.65 -40.10
CA GLN A 176 -10.39 -35.05 -40.43
C GLN A 176 -9.85 -36.15 -39.47
N HIS A 177 -8.89 -35.84 -38.59
CA HIS A 177 -8.37 -36.76 -37.57
C HIS A 177 -8.38 -36.19 -36.13
N GLY A 178 -9.10 -35.10 -35.91
CA GLY A 178 -9.13 -34.40 -34.63
C GLY A 178 -9.67 -35.24 -33.47
N ASN A 179 -10.71 -36.05 -33.71
CA ASN A 179 -11.33 -36.89 -32.68
C ASN A 179 -10.38 -37.95 -32.11
N ALA A 180 -9.50 -38.54 -32.94
CA ALA A 180 -8.51 -39.52 -32.50
C ALA A 180 -7.41 -38.86 -31.65
N ALA A 181 -6.96 -37.65 -32.04
CA ALA A 181 -6.01 -36.86 -31.26
C ALA A 181 -6.60 -36.37 -29.92
N ALA A 182 -7.89 -36.04 -29.88
CA ALA A 182 -8.61 -35.70 -28.64
C ALA A 182 -8.57 -36.85 -27.64
N SER A 183 -8.92 -38.06 -28.08
CA SER A 183 -8.95 -39.24 -27.22
C SER A 183 -7.57 -39.59 -26.67
N LEU A 184 -6.52 -39.39 -27.46
CA LEU A 184 -5.14 -39.57 -27.01
C LEU A 184 -4.75 -38.53 -25.95
N SER A 185 -5.08 -37.24 -26.15
CA SER A 185 -4.77 -36.19 -25.18
C SER A 185 -5.54 -36.33 -23.86
N VAL A 186 -6.82 -36.75 -23.91
CA VAL A 186 -7.59 -37.07 -22.70
C VAL A 186 -6.99 -38.26 -21.96
N ALA A 187 -6.55 -39.30 -22.69
CA ALA A 187 -5.86 -40.43 -22.09
C ALA A 187 -4.53 -40.01 -21.43
N GLU A 188 -3.75 -39.14 -22.07
CA GLU A 188 -2.51 -38.57 -21.50
C GLU A 188 -2.79 -37.72 -20.25
N GLN A 189 -3.83 -36.87 -20.25
CA GLN A 189 -4.24 -36.10 -19.07
C GLN A 189 -4.69 -37.00 -17.92
N TYR A 190 -5.45 -38.05 -18.22
CA TYR A 190 -5.86 -39.05 -17.25
C TYR A 190 -4.65 -39.77 -16.64
N VAL A 191 -3.71 -40.25 -17.46
CA VAL A 191 -2.48 -40.91 -16.99
C VAL A 191 -1.61 -39.95 -16.19
N ASN A 192 -1.50 -38.68 -16.58
CA ASN A 192 -0.74 -37.68 -15.82
C ASN A 192 -1.39 -37.34 -14.47
N ALA A 193 -2.72 -37.22 -14.42
CA ALA A 193 -3.47 -37.03 -13.18
C ALA A 193 -3.34 -38.24 -12.26
N PHE A 194 -3.48 -39.46 -12.81
CA PHE A 194 -3.24 -40.70 -12.09
C PHE A 194 -1.78 -40.87 -11.65
N SER A 195 -0.80 -40.44 -12.44
CA SER A 195 0.62 -40.50 -12.08
C SER A 195 0.94 -39.58 -10.91
N LYS A 196 0.32 -38.39 -10.85
CA LYS A 196 0.41 -37.50 -9.67
C LYS A 196 -0.27 -38.11 -8.45
N LEU A 197 -1.49 -38.63 -8.59
CA LEU A 197 -2.21 -39.33 -7.52
C LEU A 197 -1.47 -40.57 -7.00
N ALA A 198 -0.85 -41.35 -7.89
CA ALA A 198 -0.07 -42.53 -7.52
C ALA A 198 1.28 -42.18 -6.88
N LYS A 199 1.87 -41.02 -7.19
CA LYS A 199 3.06 -40.50 -6.51
C LYS A 199 2.74 -39.95 -5.12
N ASP A 200 1.59 -39.33 -4.95
CA ASP A 200 1.16 -38.74 -3.67
C ASP A 200 0.46 -39.77 -2.75
N SER A 201 -0.12 -40.84 -3.30
CA SER A 201 -0.92 -41.82 -2.57
C SER A 201 -0.26 -43.20 -2.55
N ASN A 202 0.60 -43.44 -1.55
CA ASN A 202 1.25 -44.74 -1.28
C ASN A 202 0.29 -45.78 -0.66
N THR A 203 -0.86 -46.05 -1.29
CA THR A 203 -1.75 -47.13 -0.85
C THR A 203 -2.00 -48.08 -2.00
N VAL A 204 -1.18 -49.14 -2.04
CA VAL A 204 -1.44 -50.29 -2.88
C VAL A 204 -2.61 -51.05 -2.27
N LEU A 205 -3.80 -50.88 -2.85
CA LEU A 205 -4.94 -51.74 -2.54
C LEU A 205 -4.76 -53.06 -3.29
N LEU A 206 -4.09 -54.04 -2.66
CA LEU A 206 -4.21 -55.44 -3.08
C LEU A 206 -5.49 -56.03 -2.50
N PRO A 207 -6.44 -56.52 -3.32
CA PRO A 207 -7.51 -57.36 -2.84
C PRO A 207 -6.90 -58.70 -2.41
N ALA A 208 -7.02 -59.05 -1.13
CA ALA A 208 -6.58 -60.36 -0.62
C ALA A 208 -7.54 -61.51 -0.98
N ASN A 209 -8.59 -61.26 -1.79
CA ASN A 209 -9.49 -62.32 -2.24
C ASN A 209 -10.04 -62.05 -3.65
N THR A 210 -9.77 -63.00 -4.54
CA THR A 210 -10.05 -62.98 -5.99
C THR A 210 -11.52 -63.31 -6.34
N GLY A 211 -12.44 -63.27 -5.37
CA GLY A 211 -13.83 -63.75 -5.51
C GLY A 211 -14.93 -62.70 -5.55
N ASP A 212 -14.69 -61.45 -5.11
CA ASP A 212 -15.77 -60.47 -4.85
C ASP A 212 -15.80 -59.24 -5.78
N VAL A 213 -15.01 -59.23 -6.85
CA VAL A 213 -15.08 -58.16 -7.86
C VAL A 213 -16.37 -58.19 -8.68
N THR A 214 -16.96 -59.37 -8.88
CA THR A 214 -18.20 -59.55 -9.65
C THR A 214 -19.42 -58.99 -8.91
N ASN A 215 -19.47 -59.11 -7.58
CA ASN A 215 -20.58 -58.62 -6.76
C ASN A 215 -20.54 -57.10 -6.53
N MET A 216 -19.34 -56.50 -6.51
CA MET A 216 -19.18 -55.04 -6.39
C MET A 216 -19.64 -54.31 -7.66
N ALA A 217 -19.32 -54.84 -8.84
CA ALA A 217 -19.75 -54.27 -10.12
C ALA A 217 -21.27 -54.30 -10.32
N LEU A 218 -21.93 -55.37 -9.85
CA LEU A 218 -23.38 -55.53 -9.89
C LEU A 218 -24.11 -54.56 -8.93
N GLY A 219 -23.54 -54.28 -7.75
CA GLY A 219 -24.13 -53.37 -6.77
C GLY A 219 -24.22 -51.91 -7.24
N ILE A 220 -23.21 -51.46 -7.99
CA ILE A 220 -23.18 -50.09 -8.54
C ILE A 220 -24.15 -49.94 -9.71
N TYR A 221 -24.30 -50.97 -10.56
CA TYR A 221 -25.28 -50.94 -11.65
C TYR A 221 -26.73 -50.89 -11.16
N ALA A 222 -27.04 -51.56 -10.04
CA ALA A 222 -28.37 -51.56 -9.44
C ALA A 222 -28.74 -50.20 -8.79
N THR A 223 -27.76 -49.41 -8.36
CA THR A 223 -28.02 -48.06 -7.79
C THR A 223 -28.22 -47.00 -8.87
N LEU A 224 -27.67 -47.19 -10.07
CA LEU A 224 -27.78 -46.25 -11.19
C LEU A 224 -29.03 -46.46 -12.06
N THR A 225 -29.71 -47.62 -11.94
CA THR A 225 -30.89 -47.96 -12.75
C THR A 225 -32.23 -47.76 -12.04
N LYS A 226 -32.23 -47.21 -10.82
CA LYS A 226 -33.47 -46.84 -10.11
C LYS A 226 -33.94 -45.45 -10.58
N PRO A 227 -35.09 -45.29 -11.25
CA PRO A 227 -35.58 -43.97 -11.64
C PRO A 227 -36.01 -43.22 -10.38
N GLN A 228 -35.40 -42.07 -10.10
CA GLN A 228 -35.89 -41.18 -9.05
C GLN A 228 -37.19 -40.51 -9.50
N ALA A 229 -38.26 -40.75 -8.76
CA ALA A 229 -39.51 -40.02 -8.88
C ALA A 229 -39.32 -38.58 -8.37
N VAL A 230 -39.48 -37.60 -9.26
CA VAL A 230 -39.57 -36.17 -8.91
C VAL A 230 -40.83 -35.97 -8.06
N LYS A 231 -40.66 -35.52 -6.81
CA LYS A 231 -41.76 -34.96 -6.00
C LYS A 231 -41.82 -33.46 -6.25
N THR A 232 -42.94 -33.01 -6.84
CA THR A 232 -43.38 -31.62 -6.85
C THR A 232 -43.63 -31.15 -5.43
N GLN A 233 -42.98 -30.06 -5.01
CA GLN A 233 -43.35 -29.28 -3.83
C GLN A 233 -43.72 -27.87 -4.33
N ASP A 234 -45.03 -27.64 -4.46
CA ASP A 234 -45.63 -26.32 -4.36
C ASP A 234 -45.66 -25.96 -2.86
N GLU A 235 -44.87 -24.98 -2.43
CA GLU A 235 -45.23 -24.09 -1.32
C GLU A 235 -44.27 -22.87 -1.27
N ILE A 236 -44.88 -21.69 -1.31
CA ILE A 236 -44.25 -20.37 -1.34
C ILE A 236 -43.79 -20.00 0.09
N PRO A 237 -42.55 -19.52 0.34
CA PRO A 237 -42.20 -18.97 1.64
C PRO A 237 -42.69 -17.53 1.78
N SER A 238 -43.55 -17.30 2.77
CA SER A 238 -43.99 -15.99 3.25
C SER A 238 -42.83 -15.22 3.89
N VAL A 239 -42.64 -13.99 3.45
CA VAL A 239 -41.77 -12.98 4.07
C VAL A 239 -42.33 -12.64 5.45
N HIS A 240 -41.60 -12.98 6.52
CA HIS A 240 -41.83 -12.44 7.86
C HIS A 240 -40.96 -11.19 8.05
N GLU A 241 -41.62 -10.05 8.20
CA GLU A 241 -41.05 -8.80 8.70
C GLU A 241 -40.71 -8.95 10.19
N ASP A 242 -39.44 -8.85 10.55
CA ASP A 242 -39.02 -8.53 11.91
C ASP A 242 -38.69 -7.04 11.99
N SER A 243 -39.68 -6.27 12.44
CA SER A 243 -39.48 -4.92 12.95
C SER A 243 -39.07 -4.99 14.43
N HIS A 244 -37.79 -4.75 14.72
CA HIS A 244 -37.34 -4.39 16.05
C HIS A 244 -36.97 -2.90 16.07
N SER A 245 -37.80 -2.09 16.74
CA SER A 245 -37.45 -0.73 17.18
C SER A 245 -37.35 -0.74 18.72
N PRO A 246 -36.39 -0.03 19.32
CA PRO A 246 -36.04 -0.18 20.73
C PRO A 246 -36.91 0.66 21.67
N ALA A 247 -37.10 0.10 22.87
CA ALA A 247 -37.35 0.73 24.17
C ALA A 247 -37.92 2.16 24.21
N THR A 248 -39.16 2.27 24.72
CA THR A 248 -39.71 3.48 25.32
C THR A 248 -39.54 3.41 26.84
N GLU A 249 -38.65 4.23 27.37
CA GLU A 249 -38.68 4.67 28.77
C GLU A 249 -38.53 6.20 28.77
N VAL A 250 -39.22 6.87 29.70
CA VAL A 250 -39.11 8.30 30.05
C VAL A 250 -40.00 9.27 29.26
N LEU A 251 -41.22 9.51 29.76
CA LEU A 251 -41.65 10.80 30.34
C LEU A 251 -43.17 10.86 30.53
N LYS A 252 -43.57 10.86 31.81
CA LYS A 252 -44.88 11.22 32.31
C LYS A 252 -44.76 12.61 32.90
N ALA A 253 -45.13 13.66 32.16
CA ALA A 253 -45.44 14.96 32.73
C ALA A 253 -46.21 15.82 31.71
N GLU A 254 -47.19 16.56 32.23
CA GLU A 254 -47.85 17.72 31.62
C GLU A 254 -48.99 17.48 30.62
N GLN A 255 -50.18 17.22 31.17
CA GLN A 255 -51.32 18.09 30.85
C GLN A 255 -51.95 18.60 32.14
N GLY A 256 -51.95 19.92 32.30
CA GLY A 256 -52.63 20.60 33.40
C GLY A 256 -52.21 22.06 33.56
N SER A 257 -52.63 22.96 32.65
CA SER A 257 -53.30 24.21 33.03
C SER A 257 -53.64 25.04 31.80
N SER A 258 -54.94 25.15 31.56
CA SER A 258 -55.57 26.28 30.90
C SER A 258 -55.91 27.29 32.00
N SER A 259 -55.33 28.49 31.96
CA SER A 259 -55.86 29.80 32.42
C SER A 259 -54.79 30.86 32.23
#